data_AF-N8YKA5-F1
#
_entry.id   AF-N8YKA5-F1
#
_cell.length_a   1.000
_cell.length_b   1.000
_cell.length_c   1.000
_cell.angle_alpha   90.00
_cell.angle_beta   90.00
_cell.angle_gamma   90.00
#
_symmetry.space_group_name_H-M   'P 1'
#
loop_
_entity.id
_entity.type
_entity.pdbx_description
1 polymer ?
#
loop_
_entity_poly.entity_id
_entity_poly.type
_entity_poly.pdbx_seq_one_letter_code
_entity_poly.pdbx_strand_id
1 'polypeptide(L)'
;MKSAQHDHSQHDFEHRGHHPEKGYAGRRGRLFESGKMKLLVLHLIEQQAKHGYEIIKDISDLVGGGYTPSSGTIYPTLTYLEEIGFVRVESTADDRKQYHITDAGKLHLKEQQQHIQHLLARLETRREIHENDQYLDVHRAMENLKTALRLKLKGKDFNAEQVRQVAEIIDQAAVKIGRL
;
A
#
# COMPACT_ATOMS: atom_id res chain seq x y z
N MET A 1 -24.38 53.11 -41.92
CA MET A 1 -24.89 51.84 -41.36
C MET A 1 -23.91 51.35 -40.30
N LYS A 2 -24.40 51.33 -39.06
CA LYS A 2 -23.98 50.62 -37.82
C LYS A 2 -22.56 50.77 -37.26
N SER A 3 -22.54 51.69 -36.30
CA SER A 3 -21.78 51.86 -35.06
C SER A 3 -21.29 50.60 -34.33
N ALA A 4 -20.15 50.79 -33.65
CA ALA A 4 -19.59 49.95 -32.61
C ALA A 4 -20.43 49.96 -31.32
N GLN A 5 -20.47 48.82 -30.63
CA GLN A 5 -20.73 48.76 -29.20
C GLN A 5 -20.12 47.48 -28.60
N HIS A 6 -19.30 47.69 -27.58
CA HIS A 6 -18.82 46.67 -26.64
C HIS A 6 -20.00 46.08 -25.88
N ASP A 7 -19.94 44.76 -25.62
CA ASP A 7 -20.53 44.17 -24.43
C ASP A 7 -19.54 43.18 -23.82
N HIS A 8 -19.45 43.24 -22.50
CA HIS A 8 -18.47 42.57 -21.65
C HIS A 8 -19.27 41.70 -20.70
N SER A 9 -19.15 40.38 -20.79
CA SER A 9 -19.60 39.48 -19.74
C SER A 9 -18.63 38.31 -19.59
N GLN A 10 -18.03 38.30 -18.41
CA GLN A 10 -17.17 37.28 -17.84
C GLN A 10 -17.96 35.98 -17.65
N HIS A 11 -17.30 34.83 -17.78
CA HIS A 11 -17.31 33.83 -16.71
C HIS A 11 -16.18 32.83 -16.92
N ASP A 12 -15.48 32.63 -15.82
CA ASP A 12 -14.28 31.85 -15.60
C ASP A 12 -14.39 30.38 -16.02
N PHE A 13 -13.28 29.78 -16.43
CA PHE A 13 -12.72 28.63 -15.73
C PHE A 13 -11.31 28.36 -16.26
N GLU A 14 -10.34 29.10 -15.72
CA GLU A 14 -8.98 28.61 -15.61
C GLU A 14 -8.98 27.47 -14.56
N HIS A 15 -8.57 26.27 -14.97
CA HIS A 15 -8.00 25.32 -14.02
C HIS A 15 -6.64 24.84 -14.54
N ARG A 16 -5.64 25.67 -14.23
CA ARG A 16 -4.23 25.31 -14.21
C ARG A 16 -3.85 24.94 -12.78
N GLY A 17 -3.29 23.74 -12.61
CA GLY A 17 -2.75 23.21 -11.35
C GLY A 17 -3.16 21.74 -11.21
N HIS A 18 -2.33 20.79 -10.81
CA HIS A 18 -1.05 20.91 -10.12
C HIS A 18 -0.36 19.53 -10.15
N HIS A 19 0.92 19.53 -10.48
CA HIS A 19 2.01 18.73 -9.91
C HIS A 19 2.27 17.25 -10.27
N PRO A 20 3.56 16.91 -10.51
CA PRO A 20 4.05 15.54 -10.67
C PRO A 20 4.38 14.94 -9.30
N GLU A 21 3.63 13.93 -8.84
CA GLU A 21 4.06 13.12 -7.69
C GLU A 21 5.09 12.05 -8.13
N LYS A 22 6.33 12.49 -8.40
CA LYS A 22 7.51 11.64 -8.25
C LYS A 22 8.06 11.84 -6.84
N GLY A 23 7.77 10.92 -5.91
CA GLY A 23 8.36 11.01 -4.57
C GLY A 23 8.12 9.88 -3.56
N TYR A 24 7.06 9.08 -3.69
CA TYR A 24 6.69 8.11 -2.65
C TYR A 24 6.71 6.63 -3.08
N ALA A 25 7.21 6.30 -4.27
CA ALA A 25 7.24 4.92 -4.77
C ALA A 25 8.22 3.99 -4.02
N GLY A 26 9.30 4.53 -3.44
CA GLY A 26 10.39 3.71 -2.87
C GLY A 26 10.09 3.00 -1.54
N ARG A 27 9.04 3.41 -0.80
CA ARG A 27 8.52 2.67 0.37
C ARG A 27 7.21 1.93 0.05
N ARG A 28 6.39 2.45 -0.87
CA ARG A 28 5.09 1.90 -1.31
C ARG A 28 5.23 0.56 -2.03
N GLY A 29 6.26 0.37 -2.86
CA GLY A 29 6.46 -0.85 -3.65
C GLY A 29 6.80 -2.11 -2.84
N ARG A 30 7.39 -1.96 -1.63
CA ARG A 30 7.99 -3.10 -0.90
C ARG A 30 7.04 -3.90 -0.01
N LEU A 31 5.91 -3.33 0.40
CA LEU A 31 4.95 -4.08 1.24
C LEU A 31 4.23 -5.16 0.43
N PHE A 32 3.89 -4.81 -0.82
CA PHE A 32 3.08 -5.64 -1.72
C PHE A 32 3.75 -5.85 -3.09
N GLU A 33 5.08 -5.92 -3.13
CA GLU A 33 5.85 -6.13 -4.35
C GLU A 33 5.41 -7.42 -5.10
N SER A 34 5.44 -7.34 -6.44
CA SER A 34 5.37 -8.38 -7.49
C SER A 34 4.51 -9.64 -7.30
N GLY A 35 3.42 -9.60 -6.53
CA GLY A 35 2.45 -10.71 -6.48
C GLY A 35 1.70 -10.84 -5.16
N LYS A 36 2.23 -10.27 -4.07
CA LYS A 36 1.59 -10.33 -2.75
C LYS A 36 0.23 -9.66 -2.70
N MET A 37 0.05 -8.54 -3.42
CA MET A 37 -1.26 -7.89 -3.54
C MET A 37 -2.29 -8.82 -4.18
N LYS A 38 -1.92 -9.48 -5.28
CA LYS A 38 -2.80 -10.41 -6.00
C LYS A 38 -3.23 -11.57 -5.11
N LEU A 39 -2.27 -12.14 -4.38
CA LEU A 39 -2.53 -13.25 -3.46
C LEU A 39 -3.44 -12.83 -2.31
N LEU A 40 -3.23 -11.65 -1.73
CA LEU A 40 -4.08 -11.12 -0.66
C LEU A 40 -5.49 -10.82 -1.16
N VAL A 41 -5.63 -10.15 -2.31
CA VAL A 41 -6.94 -9.86 -2.91
C VAL A 41 -7.71 -11.15 -3.19
N LEU A 42 -7.04 -12.16 -3.76
CA LEU A 42 -7.66 -13.46 -4.04
C LEU A 42 -8.11 -14.15 -2.73
N HIS A 43 -7.28 -14.12 -1.68
CA HIS A 43 -7.63 -14.66 -0.38
C HIS A 43 -8.86 -13.97 0.25
N LEU A 44 -8.97 -12.65 0.14
CA LEU A 44 -10.14 -11.92 0.65
C LEU A 44 -11.42 -12.29 -0.09
N ILE A 45 -11.34 -12.49 -1.40
CA ILE A 45 -12.47 -12.90 -2.24
C ILE A 45 -12.88 -14.36 -1.94
N GLU A 46 -11.93 -15.23 -1.55
CA GLU A 46 -12.24 -16.60 -1.11
C GLU A 46 -13.11 -16.62 0.14
N GLN A 47 -12.81 -15.76 1.12
CA GLN A 47 -13.56 -15.68 2.37
C GLN A 47 -15.01 -15.25 2.13
N GLN A 48 -15.21 -14.28 1.24
CA GLN A 48 -16.53 -13.79 0.85
C GLN A 48 -16.42 -13.08 -0.49
N ALA A 49 -17.45 -13.24 -1.33
CA ALA A 49 -17.58 -12.44 -2.54
C ALA A 49 -17.68 -10.94 -2.21
N LYS A 50 -16.84 -10.13 -2.86
CA LYS A 50 -16.63 -8.72 -2.47
C LYS A 50 -16.68 -7.78 -3.66
N HIS A 51 -17.07 -6.54 -3.39
CA HIS A 51 -16.87 -5.40 -4.28
C HIS A 51 -15.45 -4.83 -4.15
N GLY A 52 -14.98 -4.14 -5.19
CA GLY A 52 -13.62 -3.58 -5.21
C GLY A 52 -13.34 -2.60 -4.05
N TYR A 53 -14.34 -1.82 -3.62
CA TYR A 53 -14.19 -0.90 -2.49
C TYR A 53 -14.13 -1.62 -1.13
N GLU A 54 -14.80 -2.76 -0.99
CA GLU A 54 -14.75 -3.58 0.23
C GLU A 54 -13.36 -4.18 0.38
N ILE A 55 -12.76 -4.62 -0.72
CA ILE A 55 -11.38 -5.12 -0.73
C ILE A 55 -10.39 -4.02 -0.31
N ILE A 56 -10.58 -2.78 -0.79
CA ILE A 56 -9.76 -1.63 -0.34
C ILE A 56 -9.88 -1.44 1.16
N LYS A 57 -11.11 -1.48 1.68
CA LYS A 57 -11.40 -1.30 3.11
C LYS A 57 -10.79 -2.42 3.95
N ASP A 58 -11.04 -3.67 3.59
CA ASP A 58 -10.53 -4.85 4.31
C ASP A 58 -9.01 -4.85 4.38
N ILE A 59 -8.32 -4.50 3.28
CA ILE A 59 -6.86 -4.38 3.29
C ILE A 59 -6.41 -3.22 4.20
N SER A 60 -7.13 -2.10 4.22
CA SER A 60 -6.83 -0.99 5.12
C SER A 60 -6.94 -1.40 6.59
N ASP A 61 -7.98 -2.14 6.93
CA ASP A 61 -8.26 -2.62 8.28
C ASP A 61 -7.24 -3.70 8.71
N LEU A 62 -6.88 -4.62 7.80
CA LEU A 62 -5.83 -5.63 8.02
C LEU A 62 -4.46 -5.02 8.31
N VAL A 63 -4.15 -3.86 7.72
CA VAL A 63 -2.87 -3.16 7.93
C VAL A 63 -2.92 -2.19 9.13
N GLY A 64 -4.09 -2.03 9.78
CA GLY A 64 -4.28 -1.15 10.92
C GLY A 64 -4.29 0.33 10.55
N GLY A 65 -4.84 0.72 9.39
CA GLY A 65 -4.97 2.13 9.00
C GLY A 65 -3.67 2.82 8.53
N GLY A 66 -2.50 2.25 8.81
CA GLY A 66 -1.20 2.76 8.36
C GLY A 66 -0.96 2.67 6.83
N TYR A 67 -1.87 2.02 6.10
CA TYR A 67 -1.87 1.95 4.63
C TYR A 67 -3.25 1.60 4.10
N THR A 68 -3.75 2.40 3.16
CA THR A 68 -4.93 2.07 2.34
C THR A 68 -4.49 1.94 0.88
N PRO A 69 -4.76 0.82 0.19
CA PRO A 69 -4.44 0.68 -1.22
C PRO A 69 -5.30 1.62 -2.07
N SER A 70 -4.73 2.19 -3.12
CA SER A 70 -5.49 3.03 -4.05
C SER A 70 -6.37 2.19 -4.97
N SER A 71 -7.42 2.81 -5.51
CA SER A 71 -8.21 2.24 -6.61
C SER A 71 -7.31 1.81 -7.78
N GLY A 72 -6.34 2.63 -8.16
CA GLY A 72 -5.34 2.32 -9.20
C GLY A 72 -4.39 1.15 -8.87
N THR A 73 -4.44 0.60 -7.66
CA THR A 73 -3.75 -0.64 -7.29
C THR A 73 -4.71 -1.84 -7.33
N ILE A 74 -5.91 -1.66 -6.78
CA ILE A 74 -6.88 -2.76 -6.61
C ILE A 74 -7.57 -3.12 -7.92
N TYR A 75 -8.07 -2.16 -8.69
CA TYR A 75 -8.82 -2.49 -9.90
C TYR A 75 -7.97 -3.17 -10.98
N PRO A 76 -6.72 -2.74 -11.26
CA PRO A 76 -5.86 -3.50 -12.16
C PRO A 76 -5.53 -4.91 -11.65
N THR A 77 -5.45 -5.09 -10.33
CA THR A 77 -5.25 -6.41 -9.71
C THR A 77 -6.47 -7.31 -9.94
N LEU A 78 -7.67 -6.77 -9.77
CA LEU A 78 -8.92 -7.49 -10.00
C LEU A 78 -9.10 -7.87 -11.47
N THR A 79 -8.86 -6.93 -12.39
CA THR A 79 -8.87 -7.19 -13.83
C THR A 79 -7.90 -8.32 -14.19
N TYR A 80 -6.67 -8.28 -13.67
CA TYR A 80 -5.71 -9.36 -13.91
C TYR A 80 -6.19 -10.71 -13.38
N LEU A 81 -6.74 -10.76 -12.15
CA LEU A 81 -7.25 -12.01 -11.57
C LEU A 81 -8.45 -12.57 -12.35
N GLU A 82 -9.27 -11.70 -12.93
CA GLU A 82 -10.40 -12.06 -13.80
C GLU A 82 -9.88 -12.63 -15.13
N GLU A 83 -8.93 -11.95 -15.76
CA GLU A 83 -8.31 -12.35 -17.04
C GLU A 83 -7.64 -13.74 -16.96
N ILE A 84 -6.97 -14.05 -15.86
CA ILE A 84 -6.36 -15.38 -15.64
C ILE A 84 -7.36 -16.42 -15.11
N GLY A 85 -8.63 -16.05 -14.93
CA GLY A 85 -9.71 -16.95 -14.52
C GLY A 85 -9.70 -17.36 -13.05
N PHE A 86 -8.99 -16.65 -12.18
CA PHE A 86 -8.98 -16.94 -10.73
C PHE A 86 -10.19 -16.33 -10.00
N VAL A 87 -10.77 -15.28 -10.57
CA VAL A 87 -12.03 -14.71 -10.12
C VAL A 87 -12.99 -14.57 -11.30
N ARG A 88 -14.29 -14.51 -11.01
CA ARG A 88 -15.35 -14.15 -11.95
C ARG A 88 -16.13 -12.96 -11.42
N VAL A 89 -16.67 -12.16 -12.33
CA VAL A 89 -17.50 -11.01 -12.00
C VAL A 89 -18.97 -11.37 -12.17
N GLU A 90 -19.78 -10.99 -11.19
CA GLU A 90 -21.24 -11.01 -11.25
C GLU A 90 -21.75 -9.57 -11.08
N SER A 91 -22.69 -9.16 -11.94
CA SER A 91 -23.36 -7.86 -11.80
C SER A 91 -24.48 -7.99 -10.78
N THR A 92 -24.44 -7.17 -9.73
CA THR A 92 -25.54 -7.11 -8.75
C THR A 92 -26.69 -6.24 -9.25
N ALA A 93 -27.81 -6.24 -8.51
CA ALA A 93 -29.00 -5.45 -8.84
C ALA A 93 -28.74 -3.94 -9.00
N ASP A 94 -27.67 -3.42 -8.38
CA ASP A 94 -27.27 -2.02 -8.46
C ASP A 94 -26.21 -1.74 -9.56
N ASP A 95 -26.04 -2.66 -10.51
CA ASP A 95 -25.02 -2.63 -11.57
C ASP A 95 -23.57 -2.54 -11.03
N ARG A 96 -23.37 -3.04 -9.81
CA ARG A 96 -22.05 -3.07 -9.16
C ARG A 96 -21.41 -4.44 -9.38
N LYS A 97 -20.15 -4.43 -9.82
CA LYS A 97 -19.34 -5.65 -9.98
C LYS A 97 -19.04 -6.29 -8.62
N GLN A 98 -19.48 -7.53 -8.43
CA GLN A 98 -19.09 -8.37 -7.30
C GLN A 98 -18.13 -9.46 -7.81
N TYR A 99 -17.02 -9.65 -7.11
CA TYR A 99 -15.99 -10.62 -7.48
C TYR A 99 -16.16 -11.89 -6.66
N HIS A 100 -16.14 -13.04 -7.34
CA HIS A 100 -16.25 -14.37 -6.74
C HIS A 100 -15.04 -15.21 -7.13
N ILE A 101 -14.50 -15.98 -6.19
CA ILE A 101 -13.38 -16.88 -6.48
C ILE A 101 -13.86 -18.05 -7.36
N THR A 102 -13.01 -18.50 -8.28
CA THR A 102 -13.23 -19.71 -9.08
C THR A 102 -12.53 -20.92 -8.46
N ASP A 103 -12.80 -22.13 -8.95
CA ASP A 103 -12.09 -23.32 -8.48
C ASP A 103 -10.59 -23.29 -8.82
N ALA A 104 -10.21 -22.68 -9.95
CA ALA A 104 -8.82 -22.42 -10.29
C ALA A 104 -8.16 -21.46 -9.29
N GLY A 105 -8.87 -20.40 -8.88
CA GLY A 105 -8.40 -19.48 -7.85
C GLY A 105 -8.20 -20.15 -6.49
N LYS A 106 -9.13 -21.03 -6.07
CA LYS A 106 -9.00 -21.80 -4.82
C LYS A 106 -7.81 -22.76 -4.86
N LEU A 107 -7.60 -23.45 -5.98
CA LEU A 107 -6.45 -24.33 -6.15
C LEU A 107 -5.13 -23.54 -6.02
N HIS A 108 -5.04 -22.39 -6.69
CA HIS A 108 -3.89 -21.51 -6.60
C HIS A 108 -3.63 -21.02 -5.16
N LEU A 109 -4.67 -20.62 -4.42
CA LEU A 109 -4.53 -20.25 -3.00
C LEU A 109 -3.99 -21.39 -2.16
N LYS A 110 -4.49 -22.62 -2.38
CA LYS A 110 -4.02 -23.81 -1.67
C LYS A 110 -2.54 -24.08 -1.95
N GLU A 111 -2.08 -23.93 -3.19
CA GLU A 111 -0.66 -24.04 -3.56
C GLU A 111 0.20 -22.94 -2.91
N GLN A 112 -0.36 -21.75 -2.73
CA GLN A 112 0.31 -20.60 -2.14
C GLN A 112 0.02 -20.43 -0.64
N GLN A 113 -0.51 -21.46 0.04
CA GLN A 113 -0.99 -21.36 1.43
C GLN A 113 0.09 -20.83 2.38
N GLN A 114 1.33 -21.33 2.27
CA GLN A 114 2.43 -20.86 3.12
C GLN A 114 2.75 -19.38 2.90
N HIS A 115 2.67 -18.91 1.64
CA HIS A 115 2.96 -17.53 1.30
C HIS A 115 1.89 -16.58 1.83
N ILE A 116 0.60 -16.93 1.74
CA ILE A 116 -0.47 -16.10 2.29
C ILE A 116 -0.42 -16.07 3.81
N GLN A 117 -0.15 -17.20 4.48
CA GLN A 117 -0.01 -17.23 5.94
C GLN A 117 1.15 -16.35 6.43
N HIS A 118 2.31 -16.43 5.78
CA HIS A 118 3.44 -15.56 6.11
C HIS A 118 3.15 -14.08 5.84
N LEU A 119 2.39 -13.77 4.78
CA LEU A 119 1.96 -12.41 4.51
C LEU A 119 1.03 -11.88 5.61
N LEU A 120 0.00 -12.65 5.99
CA LEU A 120 -0.96 -12.27 7.01
C LEU A 120 -0.30 -12.06 8.37
N ALA A 121 0.56 -12.98 8.82
CA ALA A 121 1.31 -12.83 10.07
C ALA A 121 2.14 -11.53 10.10
N ARG A 122 2.79 -11.19 8.98
CA ARG A 122 3.57 -9.95 8.86
C ARG A 122 2.70 -8.70 8.85
N LEU A 123 1.47 -8.77 8.36
CA LEU A 123 0.50 -7.67 8.43
C LEU A 123 -0.03 -7.50 9.86
N GLU A 124 -0.34 -8.60 10.54
CA GLU A 124 -0.78 -8.63 11.93
C GLU A 124 0.25 -8.03 12.88
N THR A 125 1.52 -8.48 12.83
CA THR A 125 2.62 -7.89 13.62
C THR A 125 2.71 -6.37 13.40
N ARG A 126 2.53 -5.91 12.15
CA ARG A 126 2.55 -4.48 11.85
C ARG A 126 1.36 -3.74 12.47
N ARG A 127 0.17 -4.34 12.37
CA ARG A 127 -1.06 -3.78 12.92
C ARG A 127 -0.94 -3.66 14.44
N GLU A 128 -0.44 -4.69 15.13
CA GLU A 128 -0.19 -4.65 16.58
C GLU A 128 0.78 -3.53 16.99
N ILE A 129 1.85 -3.32 16.22
CA ILE A 129 2.79 -2.21 16.46
C ILE A 129 2.10 -0.84 16.28
N HIS A 130 1.16 -0.74 15.35
CA HIS A 130 0.47 0.52 15.05
C HIS A 130 -0.67 0.82 16.02
N GLU A 131 -1.45 -0.19 16.40
CA GLU A 131 -2.64 -0.05 17.26
C GLU A 131 -2.32 -0.05 18.76
N ASN A 132 -1.12 -0.51 19.17
CA ASN A 132 -0.75 -0.55 20.58
C ASN A 132 0.05 0.69 21.01
N ASP A 133 -0.58 1.54 21.82
CA ASP A 133 0.04 2.70 22.49
C ASP A 133 1.30 2.34 23.30
N GLN A 134 1.42 1.09 23.79
CA GLN A 134 2.59 0.62 24.52
C GLN A 134 3.85 0.54 23.65
N TYR A 135 3.70 0.44 22.33
CA TYR A 135 4.82 0.44 21.38
C TYR A 135 5.04 1.81 20.74
N LEU A 136 4.27 2.84 21.11
CA LEU A 136 4.40 4.19 20.59
C LEU A 136 5.83 4.73 20.75
N ASP A 137 6.46 4.44 21.88
CA ASP A 137 7.85 4.84 22.14
C ASP A 137 8.85 4.13 21.21
N VAL A 138 8.65 2.83 20.96
CA VAL A 138 9.49 2.06 20.02
C VAL A 138 9.30 2.57 18.60
N HIS A 139 8.05 2.81 18.19
CA HIS A 139 7.74 3.37 16.87
C HIS A 139 8.34 4.77 16.69
N ARG A 140 8.19 5.66 17.67
CA ARG A 140 8.79 7.00 17.68
C ARG A 140 10.32 6.93 17.61
N ALA A 141 10.94 6.04 18.38
CA ALA A 141 12.40 5.83 18.33
C ALA A 141 12.85 5.38 16.94
N MET A 142 12.11 4.46 16.30
CA MET A 142 12.41 4.02 14.93
C MET A 142 12.23 5.11 13.87
N GLU A 143 11.22 5.97 13.97
CA GLU A 143 11.06 7.12 13.07
C GLU A 143 12.15 8.17 13.26
N ASN A 144 12.59 8.42 14.49
CA ASN A 144 13.74 9.27 14.78
C ASN A 144 15.02 8.71 14.15
N LEU A 145 15.29 7.40 14.31
CA LEU A 145 16.43 6.73 13.69
C LEU A 145 16.39 6.85 12.15
N LYS A 146 15.25 6.52 11.52
CA LYS A 146 15.08 6.65 10.07
C LYS A 146 15.34 8.08 9.58
N THR A 147 14.87 9.08 10.32
CA THR A 147 15.07 10.49 9.99
C THR A 147 16.54 10.89 10.09
N ALA A 148 17.21 10.53 11.19
CA ALA A 148 18.63 10.79 11.38
C ALA A 148 19.48 10.17 10.26
N LEU A 149 19.21 8.91 9.91
CA LEU A 149 19.87 8.22 8.79
C LEU A 149 19.66 8.94 7.46
N ARG A 150 18.41 9.33 7.15
CA ARG A 150 18.07 10.04 5.91
C ARG A 150 18.79 11.38 5.80
N LEU A 151 18.89 12.13 6.90
CA LEU A 151 19.61 13.41 6.93
C LEU A 151 21.10 13.21 6.71
N LYS A 152 21.70 12.22 7.38
CA LYS A 152 23.13 11.92 7.29
C LYS A 152 23.53 11.40 5.90
N LEU A 153 22.73 10.52 5.31
CA LEU A 153 22.95 9.93 3.97
C LEU A 153 22.76 10.92 2.81
N LYS A 154 22.02 12.02 3.02
CA LYS A 154 21.87 13.09 2.01
C LYS A 154 23.05 14.07 1.99
N GLY A 155 23.89 14.08 3.02
CA GLY A 155 25.07 14.94 3.09
C GLY A 155 26.16 14.48 2.11
N LYS A 156 26.85 15.43 1.46
CA LYS A 156 27.93 15.14 0.51
C LYS A 156 29.17 14.47 1.15
N ASP A 157 29.27 14.47 2.48
CA ASP A 157 30.44 14.00 3.23
C ASP A 157 30.25 12.63 3.89
N PHE A 158 29.23 11.85 3.49
CA PHE A 158 28.98 10.54 4.05
C PHE A 158 29.93 9.48 3.46
N ASN A 159 30.96 9.10 4.21
CA ASN A 159 32.02 8.22 3.73
C ASN A 159 31.83 6.75 4.15
N ALA A 160 32.59 5.84 3.54
CA ALA A 160 32.48 4.39 3.78
C ALA A 160 32.72 3.99 5.25
N GLU A 161 33.54 4.76 5.97
CA GLU A 161 33.79 4.51 7.40
C GLU A 161 32.56 4.83 8.25
N GLN A 162 31.91 5.95 7.97
CA GLN A 162 30.67 6.33 8.64
C GLN A 162 29.52 5.36 8.33
N VAL A 163 29.47 4.79 7.12
CA VAL A 163 28.52 3.72 6.79
C VAL A 163 28.73 2.50 7.69
N ARG A 164 29.99 2.06 7.85
CA ARG A 164 30.34 0.91 8.72
C ARG A 164 29.96 1.16 10.17
N GLN A 165 30.29 2.35 10.70
CA GLN A 165 29.93 2.74 12.06
C GLN A 165 28.41 2.75 12.29
N VAL A 166 27.64 3.27 11.33
CA VAL A 166 26.17 3.26 11.41
C VAL A 166 25.62 1.84 11.41
N ALA A 167 26.12 0.96 10.54
CA ALA A 167 25.70 -0.45 10.51
C ALA A 167 25.99 -1.14 11.85
N GLU A 168 27.18 -0.94 12.41
CA GLU A 168 27.59 -1.51 13.69
C GLU A 168 26.67 -1.06 14.83
N ILE A 169 26.30 0.22 14.89
CA ILE A 169 25.36 0.74 15.90
C ILE A 169 23.99 0.05 15.80
N ILE A 170 23.48 -0.13 14.58
CA ILE A 170 22.18 -0.77 14.34
C ILE A 170 22.23 -2.25 14.74
N ASP A 171 23.30 -2.97 14.38
CA ASP A 171 23.47 -4.38 14.71
C ASP A 171 23.58 -4.60 16.22
N GLN A 172 24.35 -3.76 16.92
CA GLN A 172 24.45 -3.82 18.38
C GLN A 172 23.09 -3.57 19.05
N ALA A 173 22.30 -2.62 18.54
CA ALA A 173 20.95 -2.38 19.04
C ALA A 173 20.05 -3.61 18.81
N ALA A 174 20.09 -4.21 17.62
CA ALA A 174 19.31 -5.41 17.30
C ALA A 174 19.68 -6.60 18.20
N VAL A 175 20.97 -6.84 18.44
CA VAL A 175 21.45 -7.90 19.34
C VAL A 175 20.98 -7.67 20.78
N LYS A 176 21.00 -6.43 21.27
CA LYS A 176 20.52 -6.10 22.62
C LYS A 176 19.01 -6.32 22.75
N ILE A 177 18.23 -5.89 21.75
CA ILE A 177 16.77 -6.09 21.72
C ILE A 177 16.43 -7.58 21.69
N GLY A 178 17.11 -8.38 20.85
CA GLY A 178 16.88 -9.82 20.76
C GLY A 178 17.29 -10.63 22.00
N ARG A 179 17.88 -10.00 23.01
CA ARG A 179 18.27 -10.60 24.29
C ARG A 179 17.38 -10.18 25.47
N LEU A 180 16.43 -9.26 25.26
CA LEU A 180 15.40 -8.92 26.24
C LEU A 180 14.41 -10.08 26.39
#